data_AF-A0A3D5Q8C3-F1
#
_entry.id   AF-A0A3D5Q8C3-F1
#
_cell.length_a   1.000
_cell.length_b   1.000
_cell.length_c   1.000
_cell.angle_alpha   90.00
_cell.angle_beta   90.00
_cell.angle_gamma   90.00
#
_symmetry.space_group_name_H-M   'P 1'
#
loop_
_entity.id
_entity.type
_entity.pdbx_description
1 polymer ?
#
loop_
_entity_poly.entity_id
_entity_poly.type
_entity_poly.pdbx_seq_one_letter_code
_entity_poly.pdbx_strand_id
1 'polypeptide(L)' 'IVDGRECIVVRDKVFPLFHIKRWLVRDGGDPEPDSAHVVIVAMGTRQVGFVVDQLIGQEEVV' A
#
# COMPACT_ATOMS: atom_id res chain seq x y z
N ILE A 1 -3.32 -8.14 12.37
CA ILE A 1 -1.85 -8.30 12.47
C ILE A 1 -1.52 -9.79 12.35
N VAL A 2 -0.59 -10.16 11.46
CA VAL A 2 -0.07 -11.52 11.33
C VAL A 2 1.45 -11.44 11.53
N ASP A 3 2.01 -12.23 12.44
CA ASP A 3 3.45 -12.22 12.77
C ASP A 3 4.04 -10.82 13.07
N GLY A 4 3.25 -9.96 13.73
CA GLY A 4 3.67 -8.59 14.07
C GLY A 4 3.61 -7.60 12.90
N ARG A 5 3.12 -8.00 11.73
CA ARG A 5 2.95 -7.14 10.55
C ARG A 5 1.49 -6.82 10.30
N GLU A 6 1.23 -5.59 9.88
CA GLU A 6 -0.08 -5.21 9.35
C GLU A 6 -0.29 -5.93 8.02
N CYS A 7 -1.48 -6.53 7.85
CA CYS A 7 -1.79 -7.37 6.70
C CYS A 7 -3.26 -7.19 6.31
N ILE A 8 -3.55 -7.41 5.03
CA ILE A 8 -4.91 -7.50 4.48
C ILE A 8 -5.16 -8.92 3.97
N VAL A 9 -6.41 -9.39 4.09
CA VAL A 9 -6.86 -10.63 3.46
C VAL A 9 -7.67 -10.27 2.22
N VAL A 10 -7.24 -10.76 1.06
CA VAL A 10 -7.95 -10.59 -0.22
C VAL A 10 -8.09 -11.95 -0.86
N ARG A 11 -9.34 -12.42 -1.05
CA ARG A 11 -9.65 -13.73 -1.64
C ARG A 11 -8.85 -14.87 -1.00
N ASP A 12 -8.93 -14.95 0.33
CA ASP A 12 -8.27 -15.96 1.18
C ASP A 12 -6.72 -15.94 1.16
N LYS A 13 -6.12 -14.92 0.55
CA LYS A 13 -4.66 -14.69 0.56
C LYS A 13 -4.30 -13.54 1.49
N VAL A 14 -3.23 -13.72 2.27
CA VAL A 14 -2.71 -12.71 3.19
C VAL A 14 -1.60 -11.91 2.50
N PHE A 15 -1.71 -10.58 2.53
CA PHE A 15 -0.71 -9.67 1.99
C PHE A 15 -0.19 -8.74 3.08
N PRO A 16 1.13 -8.67 3.31
CA PRO A 16 1.70 -7.68 4.22
C PRO A 16 1.50 -6.27 3.64
N LEU A 17 1.17 -5.32 4.52
CA LEU A 17 0.94 -3.93 4.18
C LEU A 17 2.15 -3.05 4.49
N PHE A 18 2.40 -2.09 3.62
CA PHE A 18 3.41 -1.05 3.77
C PHE A 18 2.80 0.32 3.48
N HIS A 19 2.89 1.25 4.42
CA HIS A 19 2.39 2.61 4.26
C HIS A 19 3.42 3.49 3.58
N ILE A 20 3.19 3.82 2.30
CA ILE A 20 4.16 4.58 1.50
C ILE A 20 4.40 5.97 2.07
N LYS A 21 3.34 6.67 2.50
CA LYS A 21 3.44 8.02 3.09
C LYS A 21 4.35 8.03 4.31
N ARG A 22 4.16 7.07 5.23
CA ARG A 22 4.98 6.92 6.45
C ARG A 22 6.43 6.54 6.15
N TRP A 23 6.69 5.90 5.01
CA TRP A 23 8.04 5.46 4.63
C TRP A 23 8.83 6.54 3.89
N LEU A 24 8.20 7.25 2.96
CA LEU A 24 8.87 8.19 2.05
C LEU A 24 8.78 9.66 2.48
N VAL A 25 7.80 10.04 3.31
CA VAL A 25 7.60 11.43 3.76
C VAL A 25 8.12 11.59 5.17
N ARG A 26 9.27 12.28 5.32
CA ARG A 26 10.02 12.36 6.59
C ARG A 26 9.40 13.27 7.65
N ASP A 27 8.64 14.28 7.25
CA ASP A 27 8.17 15.35 8.16
C ASP A 27 6.65 15.35 8.40
N GLY A 28 5.97 14.24 8.10
CA GLY A 28 4.51 14.15 8.23
C GLY A 28 3.84 15.02 7.18
N GLY A 29 3.45 14.40 6.07
CA GLY A 29 2.69 15.09 5.03
C GLY A 29 1.29 15.51 5.50
N ASP A 30 0.40 15.77 4.55
CA ASP A 30 -1.01 16.02 4.85
C ASP A 30 -1.59 14.99 5.83
N PRO A 31 -2.57 15.38 6.67
CA PRO A 31 -3.23 14.47 7.59
C PRO A 31 -3.64 13.15 6.92
N GLU A 32 -3.63 12.07 7.69
CA GLU A 32 -4.03 10.75 7.21
C GLU A 32 -5.47 10.85 6.66
N PRO A 33 -5.72 10.46 5.40
CA PRO A 33 -7.03 10.62 4.78
C PRO A 33 -8.08 9.69 5.42
N ASP A 34 -9.36 10.06 5.35
CA ASP A 34 -10.48 9.24 5.84
C ASP A 34 -10.59 7.90 5.10
N SER A 35 -10.07 7.83 3.87
CA SER A 35 -10.00 6.61 3.07
C SER A 35 -8.62 6.46 2.44
N ALA A 36 -8.19 5.21 2.32
CA ALA A 36 -6.94 4.84 1.70
C ALA A 36 -7.18 3.65 0.75
N HIS A 37 -6.25 3.48 -0.19
CA HIS A 37 -6.28 2.43 -1.19
C HIS A 37 -5.12 1.46 -0.97
N VAL A 38 -5.35 0.17 -1.21
CA VAL A 38 -4.30 -0.86 -1.18
C VAL A 38 -3.95 -1.29 -2.60
N VAL A 39 -2.73 -0.99 -3.04
CA VAL A 39 -2.20 -1.45 -4.33
C VAL A 39 -1.41 -2.73 -4.11
N ILE A 40 -1.89 -3.83 -4.69
CA ILE A 40 -1.16 -5.11 -4.65
C ILE A 40 -0.09 -5.11 -5.74
N VAL A 41 1.18 -5.20 -5.34
CA VAL A 41 2.33 -5.21 -6.25
C VAL A 41 3.06 -6.54 -6.15
N ALA A 42 3.48 -7.08 -7.29
CA ALA A 42 4.37 -8.24 -7.36
C ALA A 42 5.84 -7.79 -7.31
N MET A 43 6.59 -8.34 -6.37
CA MET A 43 8.05 -8.22 -6.27
C MET A 43 8.67 -9.61 -6.42
N GLY A 44 9.09 -9.94 -7.64
CA GLY A 44 9.52 -11.29 -8.00
C GLY A 44 8.37 -12.29 -7.79
N THR A 45 8.57 -13.26 -6.90
CA THR A 45 7.55 -14.27 -6.55
C THR A 45 6.67 -13.89 -5.35
N ARG A 46 6.92 -12.73 -4.73
CA ARG A 46 6.15 -12.26 -3.56
C ARG A 46 5.17 -11.17 -3.98
N GLN A 47 4.03 -11.09 -3.30
CA GLN A 47 3.07 -10.01 -3.45
C GLN A 47 2.94 -9.25 -2.13
N VAL A 48 2.88 -7.93 -2.21
CA VAL A 48 2.71 -7.03 -1.05
C VAL A 48 1.64 -6.00 -1.35
N GLY A 49 1.02 -5.43 -0.31
CA GLY A 49 0.10 -4.31 -0.45
C GLY A 49 0.76 -2.99 -0.05
N PHE A 50 0.71 -2.00 -0.92
CA PHE A 50 1.05 -0.61 -0.56
C PHE A 50 -0.21 0.15 -0.20
N VAL A 51 -0.23 0.73 1.00
CA VAL A 51 -1.27 1.66 1.41
C VAL A 51 -0.90 3.04 0.89
N VAL A 52 -1.81 3.63 0.10
CA VAL A 52 -1.66 4.94 -0.54
C VAL A 52 -2.93 5.75 -0.36
N ASP A 53 -2.81 7.08 -0.41
CA ASP A 53 -3.96 7.97 -0.22
C ASP A 53 -4.94 7.85 -1.40
N GLN A 54 -4.42 7.94 -2.63
CA GLN A 54 -5.22 7.97 -3.86
C GLN A 54 -4.57 7.20 -5.00
N LEU A 55 -5.40 6.73 -5.94
CA LEU A 55 -4.98 6.16 -7.21
C LEU A 55 -5.11 7.23 -8.29
N ILE A 56 -3.99 7.61 -8.89
CA ILE A 56 -3.98 8.44 -10.09
C ILE A 56 -3.93 7.47 -11.28
N GLY A 57 -4.72 7.73 -12.33
CA GLY A 57 -4.90 6.82 -13.47
C GLY A 57 -3.59 6.43 -14.19
N GLN A 58 -3.67 5.45 -15.09
CA GLN A 58 -2.54 5.03 -15.91
C GLN A 58 -2.17 6.12 -16.91
N GLU A 59 -1.00 6.73 -16.74
CA GLU A 59 -0.42 7.62 -17.74
C GLU A 59 0.34 6.76 -18.77
N GLU A 60 -0.12 6.74 -20.02
CA GLU A 60 0.68 6.19 -21.12
C GLU A 60 1.69 7.26 -21.54
N VAL A 61 2.96 6.99 -21.28
CA VAL A 61 4.07 7.76 -21.88
C VAL A 61 4.37 7.18 -23.27
N VAL A 62 4.18 8.01 -24.31
CA VAL A 62 4.44 7.67 -25.74
C VAL A 62 5.83 8.13 -26.15
#